data_AF-A0A2V5YB63-F1
#
_entry.id   AF-A0A2V5YB63-F1
#
_cell.length_a   1.000
_cell.length_b   1.000
_cell.length_c   1.000
_cell.angle_alpha   90.00
_cell.angle_beta   90.00
_cell.angle_gamma   90.00
#
_symmetry.space_group_name_H-M   'P 1'
#
loop_
_entity.id
_entity.type
_entity.pdbx_description
1 polymer ?
#
loop_
_entity_poly.entity_id
_entity_poly.type
_entity_poly.pdbx_seq_one_letter_code
_entity_poly.pdbx_strand_id
1 'polypeptide(L)'
;MPKGAITELISPRGSAGSASLIHTFIHGAYRDKYFVALIDGRDSFDPCGLTNSILRQLLWVRCTKTLEAVKAADLLLRDGNFPLVIVDLILNSPEELRKIPQTNWYRLQRLAESVLTACLVLTRYEMVSSAQLKLVLENSWNLETLEKQEAISQLRIVVKRSHLKSVVPPSVAAATYGGASNGQ
;
A
#
# COMPACT_ATOMS: atom_id res chain seq x y z
N MET A 1 -5.48 4.59 -1.80
CA MET A 1 -4.99 3.89 -0.60
C MET A 1 -5.19 4.79 0.62
N PRO A 2 -5.47 4.24 1.82
CA PRO A 2 -5.56 5.03 3.04
C PRO A 2 -4.24 5.76 3.34
N LYS A 3 -4.30 7.07 3.50
CA LYS A 3 -3.14 7.90 3.89
C LYS A 3 -2.85 7.73 5.38
N GLY A 4 -1.58 7.84 5.75
CA GLY A 4 -1.15 7.76 7.14
C GLY A 4 -1.36 6.38 7.76
N ALA A 5 -1.34 5.32 6.95
CA ALA A 5 -1.67 3.98 7.40
C ALA A 5 -0.92 2.92 6.61
N ILE A 6 -0.71 1.78 7.26
CA ILE A 6 -0.25 0.57 6.58
C ILE A 6 -1.46 -0.20 6.05
N THR A 7 -1.40 -0.55 4.76
CA THR A 7 -2.29 -1.53 4.12
C THR A 7 -1.47 -2.77 3.81
N GLU A 8 -1.93 -3.93 4.29
CA GLU A 8 -1.35 -5.22 3.92
C GLU A 8 -2.17 -5.82 2.77
N LEU A 9 -1.53 -6.12 1.64
CA LEU A 9 -2.12 -6.88 0.56
C LEU A 9 -1.53 -8.28 0.55
N ILE A 10 -2.39 -9.26 0.84
CA ILE A 10 -2.04 -10.66 0.93
C ILE A 10 -2.31 -11.32 -0.41
N SER A 11 -1.28 -11.86 -1.04
CA SER A 11 -1.34 -12.60 -2.31
C SER A 11 -0.88 -14.04 -2.07
N PRO A 12 -1.80 -14.96 -1.70
CA PRO A 12 -1.45 -16.34 -1.34
C PRO A 12 -0.73 -17.10 -2.45
N ARG A 13 -0.97 -16.72 -3.70
CA ARG A 13 -0.35 -17.28 -4.90
C ARG A 13 0.64 -16.27 -5.46
N GLY A 14 1.80 -16.75 -5.92
CA GLY A 14 2.79 -15.89 -6.61
C GLY A 14 2.25 -15.31 -7.92
N SER A 15 1.29 -15.99 -8.56
CA SER A 15 0.65 -15.58 -9.81
C SER A 15 -0.69 -14.88 -9.62
N ALA A 16 -0.98 -14.29 -8.46
CA ALA A 16 -2.26 -13.58 -8.27
C ALA A 16 -2.27 -12.18 -8.92
N GLY A 17 -1.16 -11.72 -9.52
CA GLY A 17 -1.10 -10.43 -10.22
C GLY A 17 -0.60 -9.26 -9.36
N SER A 18 0.15 -9.51 -8.28
CA SER A 18 0.76 -8.45 -7.46
C SER A 18 1.66 -7.52 -8.27
N ALA A 19 2.46 -8.07 -9.20
CA ALA A 19 3.29 -7.28 -10.11
C ALA A 19 2.46 -6.31 -10.98
N SER A 20 1.37 -6.80 -11.57
CA SER A 20 0.46 -5.98 -12.38
C SER A 20 -0.24 -4.89 -11.56
N LEU A 21 -0.54 -5.19 -10.29
CA LEU A 21 -1.08 -4.19 -9.38
C LEU A 21 -0.04 -3.09 -9.05
N ILE A 22 1.23 -3.46 -8.85
CA ILE A 22 2.33 -2.47 -8.69
C ILE A 22 2.41 -1.57 -9.92
N HIS A 23 2.39 -2.13 -11.13
CA HIS A 23 2.33 -1.37 -12.39
C HIS A 23 1.14 -0.41 -12.41
N THR A 24 -0.04 -0.87 -11.98
CA THR A 24 -1.26 -0.03 -11.90
C THR A 24 -1.08 1.15 -10.95
N PHE A 25 -0.46 0.94 -9.78
CA PHE A 25 -0.16 2.03 -8.85
C PHE A 25 0.83 3.03 -9.45
N ILE A 26 1.86 2.55 -10.16
CA ILE A 26 2.85 3.41 -10.81
C ILE A 26 2.19 4.24 -11.93
N HIS A 27 1.35 3.63 -12.77
CA HIS A 27 0.56 4.37 -13.77
C HIS A 27 -0.38 5.39 -13.14
N GLY A 28 -1.05 5.03 -12.04
CA GLY A 28 -1.90 5.94 -11.28
C GLY A 28 -1.11 7.12 -10.70
N ALA A 29 0.06 6.87 -10.13
CA ALA A 29 0.96 7.90 -9.61
C ALA A 29 1.41 8.87 -10.71
N TYR A 30 1.75 8.34 -11.90
CA TYR A 30 2.07 9.14 -13.07
C TYR A 30 0.92 10.06 -13.50
N ARG A 31 -0.30 9.52 -13.59
CA ARG A 31 -1.50 10.27 -13.94
C ARG A 31 -1.81 11.37 -12.93
N ASP A 32 -1.67 11.05 -11.64
CA ASP A 32 -2.00 11.92 -10.52
C ASP A 32 -0.83 12.84 -10.11
N LYS A 33 0.30 12.75 -10.84
CA LYS A 33 1.51 13.59 -10.74
C LYS A 33 2.17 13.58 -9.36
N TYR A 34 2.34 12.41 -8.77
CA TYR A 34 3.09 12.26 -7.53
C TYR A 34 4.17 11.18 -7.63
N PHE A 35 5.21 11.31 -6.81
CA PHE A 35 6.29 10.33 -6.74
C PHE A 35 5.86 9.09 -5.93
N VAL A 36 6.20 7.92 -6.45
CA VAL A 36 6.00 6.64 -5.76
C VAL A 36 7.35 6.01 -5.45
N ALA A 37 7.50 5.46 -4.25
CA ALA A 37 8.65 4.63 -3.92
C ALA A 37 8.24 3.15 -3.95
N LEU A 38 8.98 2.34 -4.70
CA LEU A 38 8.88 0.89 -4.69
C LEU A 38 10.13 0.32 -4.03
N ILE A 39 9.93 -0.39 -2.93
CA ILE A 39 10.95 -1.17 -2.24
C ILE A 39 10.74 -2.61 -2.64
N ASP A 40 11.63 -3.10 -3.49
CA ASP A 40 11.57 -4.42 -4.07
C ASP A 40 12.46 -5.36 -3.25
N GLY A 41 11.84 -6.23 -2.45
CA GLY A 41 12.51 -7.10 -1.49
C GLY A 41 13.41 -8.17 -2.10
N ARG A 42 13.30 -8.44 -3.41
CA ARG A 42 14.02 -9.51 -4.11
C ARG A 42 14.56 -9.12 -5.49
N ASP A 43 14.56 -7.84 -5.83
CA ASP A 43 15.03 -7.34 -7.13
C ASP A 43 14.34 -8.07 -8.30
N SER A 44 13.02 -8.08 -8.25
CA SER A 44 12.15 -8.83 -9.16
C SER A 44 11.18 -7.96 -9.95
N PHE A 45 11.13 -6.66 -9.64
CA PHE A 45 10.33 -5.72 -10.40
C PHE A 45 10.87 -5.59 -11.83
N ASP A 46 10.00 -5.86 -12.79
CA ASP A 46 10.28 -5.66 -14.21
C ASP A 46 9.72 -4.30 -14.66
N PRO A 47 10.57 -3.32 -15.02
CA PRO A 47 10.12 -2.03 -15.54
C PRO A 47 9.65 -2.11 -17.00
N CYS A 48 9.77 -3.26 -17.67
CA CYS A 48 9.28 -3.44 -19.04
C CYS A 48 7.80 -3.04 -19.16
N GLY A 49 7.47 -2.33 -20.24
CA GLY A 49 6.13 -1.77 -20.46
C GLY A 49 5.92 -0.38 -19.85
N LEU A 50 6.81 0.10 -18.97
CA LEU A 50 6.77 1.48 -18.47
C LEU A 50 7.59 2.41 -19.36
N THR A 51 7.02 3.57 -19.69
CA THR A 51 7.74 4.61 -20.44
C THR A 51 8.71 5.37 -19.54
N ASN A 52 9.74 5.98 -20.13
CA ASN A 52 10.71 6.81 -19.39
C ASN A 52 10.05 7.94 -18.58
N SER A 53 8.95 8.51 -19.07
CA SER A 53 8.22 9.57 -18.36
C SER A 53 7.59 9.06 -17.07
N ILE A 54 7.09 7.83 -17.07
CA ILE A 54 6.54 7.18 -15.88
C ILE A 54 7.66 6.85 -14.90
N LEU A 55 8.76 6.26 -15.40
CA LEU A 55 9.90 5.86 -14.56
C LEU A 55 10.56 7.04 -13.84
N ARG A 56 10.49 8.27 -14.38
CA ARG A 56 10.99 9.48 -13.70
C ARG A 56 10.29 9.80 -12.39
N GLN A 57 9.08 9.28 -12.17
CA GLN A 57 8.31 9.48 -10.93
C GLN A 57 8.44 8.30 -9.95
N LEU A 58 9.24 7.29 -10.29
CA LEU A 58 9.47 6.10 -9.50
C LEU A 58 10.84 6.15 -8.83
N LEU A 59 10.87 6.08 -7.49
CA LEU A 59 12.07 5.66 -6.78
C LEU A 59 12.02 4.14 -6.61
N TRP A 60 12.93 3.42 -7.26
CA TRP A 60 13.04 1.97 -7.12
C TRP A 60 14.23 1.60 -6.22
N VAL A 61 13.93 1.09 -5.03
CA VAL A 61 14.91 0.57 -4.08
C VAL A 61 15.01 -0.93 -4.25
N ARG A 62 16.15 -1.40 -4.74
CA ARG A 62 16.43 -2.81 -5.01
C ARG A 62 17.05 -3.46 -3.78
N CYS A 63 16.36 -4.42 -3.18
CA CYS A 63 16.83 -5.16 -2.02
C CYS A 63 17.03 -6.64 -2.38
N THR A 64 17.89 -7.30 -1.62
CA THR A 64 18.08 -8.76 -1.75
C THR A 64 17.60 -9.51 -0.51
N LYS A 65 17.50 -8.81 0.63
CA LYS A 65 17.07 -9.39 1.90
C LYS A 65 15.91 -8.61 2.49
N THR A 66 15.02 -9.33 3.17
CA THR A 66 13.87 -8.72 3.83
C THR A 66 14.23 -7.60 4.82
N LEU A 67 15.34 -7.75 5.56
CA LEU A 67 15.78 -6.72 6.52
C LEU A 67 16.22 -5.42 5.83
N GLU A 68 16.77 -5.51 4.61
CA GLU A 68 17.12 -4.33 3.81
C GLU A 68 15.85 -3.59 3.40
N ALA A 69 14.82 -4.32 2.96
CA ALA A 69 13.53 -3.74 2.59
C ALA A 69 12.84 -3.03 3.77
N VAL A 70 12.85 -3.64 4.96
CA VAL A 70 12.30 -3.02 6.18
C VAL A 70 13.10 -1.76 6.57
N LYS A 71 14.43 -1.77 6.42
CA LYS A 71 15.27 -0.60 6.68
C LYS A 71 15.02 0.51 5.65
N ALA A 72 14.87 0.17 4.38
CA ALA A 72 14.52 1.14 3.34
C ALA A 72 13.15 1.76 3.61
N ALA A 73 12.16 0.96 4.02
CA ALA A 73 10.83 1.45 4.37
C ALA A 73 10.90 2.45 5.52
N ASP A 74 11.73 2.15 6.52
CA ASP A 74 11.96 3.06 7.63
C ASP A 74 12.53 4.41 7.20
N LEU A 75 13.56 4.39 6.36
CA LEU A 75 14.21 5.62 5.87
C LEU A 75 13.23 6.48 5.07
N LEU A 76 12.48 5.86 4.16
CA LEU A 76 11.54 6.58 3.29
C LEU A 76 10.33 7.13 4.06
N LEU A 77 9.80 6.38 5.04
CA LEU A 77 8.69 6.87 5.86
C LEU A 77 9.13 7.96 6.85
N ARG A 78 10.39 7.96 7.29
CA ARG A 78 10.95 9.06 8.10
C ARG A 78 11.12 10.34 7.29
N ASP A 79 11.53 10.19 6.04
CA ASP A 79 11.75 11.30 5.12
C ASP A 79 10.42 11.95 4.67
N GLY A 80 9.39 11.14 4.43
CA GLY A 80 8.02 11.63 4.20
C GLY A 80 7.78 12.27 2.83
N ASN A 81 8.72 12.19 1.89
CA ASN A 81 8.60 12.80 0.57
C ASN A 81 7.77 11.99 -0.45
N PHE A 82 7.36 10.77 -0.10
CA PHE A 82 6.61 9.88 -0.99
C PHE A 82 5.18 9.67 -0.49
N PRO A 83 4.16 10.22 -1.17
CA PRO A 83 2.76 9.99 -0.80
C PRO A 83 2.36 8.50 -0.78
N LEU A 84 3.05 7.68 -1.57
CA LEU A 84 2.88 6.22 -1.62
C LEU A 84 4.25 5.52 -1.54
N VAL A 85 4.39 4.66 -0.54
CA VAL A 85 5.51 3.72 -0.39
C VAL A 85 4.97 2.31 -0.53
N ILE A 86 5.50 1.56 -1.49
CA ILE A 86 5.15 0.16 -1.74
C ILE A 86 6.33 -0.70 -1.27
N VAL A 87 6.07 -1.68 -0.42
CA VAL A 87 7.04 -2.67 0.06
C VAL A 87 6.63 -4.03 -0.50
N ASP A 88 7.32 -4.49 -1.54
CA ASP A 88 7.07 -5.80 -2.13
C ASP A 88 7.93 -6.87 -1.45
N LEU A 89 7.27 -7.77 -0.74
CA LEU A 89 7.88 -8.91 -0.05
C LEU A 89 7.33 -10.25 -0.56
N ILE A 90 6.63 -10.28 -1.69
CA ILE A 90 5.97 -11.48 -2.21
C ILE A 90 6.98 -12.61 -2.44
N LEU A 91 8.14 -12.29 -3.02
CA LEU A 91 9.15 -13.30 -3.36
C LEU A 91 10.16 -13.59 -2.24
N ASN A 92 10.10 -12.88 -1.11
CA ASN A 92 10.95 -13.20 0.04
C ASN A 92 10.55 -14.56 0.64
N SER A 93 11.55 -15.27 1.18
CA SER A 93 11.33 -16.60 1.76
C SER A 93 10.59 -16.47 3.11
N PRO A 94 9.74 -17.45 3.49
CA PRO A 94 9.09 -17.44 4.80
C PRO A 94 10.08 -17.36 5.97
N GLU A 95 11.28 -17.94 5.82
CA GLU A 95 12.36 -17.92 6.82
C GLU A 95 12.92 -16.52 7.03
N GLU A 96 13.05 -15.73 5.96
CA GLU A 96 13.45 -14.32 6.07
C GLU A 96 12.34 -13.46 6.69
N LEU A 97 11.10 -13.66 6.24
CA LEU A 97 9.94 -12.89 6.70
C LEU A 97 9.65 -13.09 8.19
N ARG A 98 9.82 -14.32 8.72
CA ARG A 98 9.66 -14.63 10.14
C ARG A 98 10.67 -13.90 11.04
N LYS A 99 11.81 -13.45 10.50
CA LYS A 99 12.83 -12.72 11.25
C LYS A 99 12.44 -11.26 11.50
N ILE A 100 11.40 -10.74 10.85
CA ILE A 100 10.94 -9.37 11.08
C ILE A 100 10.17 -9.33 12.41
N PRO A 101 10.66 -8.62 13.44
CA PRO A 101 9.92 -8.46 14.69
C PRO A 101 8.65 -7.63 14.45
N GLN A 102 7.56 -7.95 15.15
CA GLN A 102 6.31 -7.18 15.05
C GLN A 102 6.48 -5.70 15.43
N THR A 103 7.43 -5.38 16.31
CA THR A 103 7.80 -4.00 16.67
C THR A 103 8.22 -3.16 15.46
N ASN A 104 8.83 -3.76 14.44
CA ASN A 104 9.15 -3.04 13.19
C ASN A 104 7.87 -2.58 12.49
N TRP A 105 6.83 -3.41 12.42
CA TRP A 105 5.57 -3.05 11.77
C TRP A 105 4.82 -1.93 12.51
N TYR A 106 4.80 -1.96 13.84
CA TYR A 106 4.24 -0.86 14.63
C TYR A 106 5.05 0.42 14.46
N ARG A 107 6.38 0.32 14.37
CA ARG A 107 7.24 1.48 14.13
C ARG A 107 6.99 2.11 12.75
N LEU A 108 6.92 1.30 11.69
CA LEU A 108 6.57 1.78 10.35
C LEU A 108 5.16 2.39 10.33
N GLN A 109 4.21 1.83 11.09
CA GLN A 109 2.86 2.42 11.20
C GLN A 109 2.94 3.84 11.77
N ARG A 110 3.67 4.04 12.88
CA ARG A 110 3.83 5.37 13.49
C ARG A 110 4.47 6.37 12.54
N LEU A 111 5.47 5.94 11.78
CA LEU A 111 6.09 6.78 10.78
C LEU A 111 5.09 7.16 9.68
N ALA A 112 4.41 6.18 9.08
CA ALA A 112 3.40 6.43 8.07
C ALA A 112 2.32 7.41 8.57
N GLU A 113 1.79 7.20 9.79
CA GLU A 113 0.83 8.09 10.46
C GLU A 113 1.35 9.53 10.56
N SER A 114 2.61 9.72 10.94
CA SER A 114 3.20 11.05 11.17
C SER A 114 3.38 11.90 9.91
N VAL A 115 3.63 11.26 8.76
CA VAL A 115 3.87 11.94 7.47
C VAL A 115 2.71 11.78 6.47
N LEU A 116 1.57 11.24 6.91
CA LEU A 116 0.39 10.96 6.09
C LEU A 116 0.68 10.13 4.82
N THR A 117 1.76 9.34 4.83
CA THR A 117 2.14 8.46 3.71
C THR A 117 1.25 7.23 3.70
N ALA A 118 0.76 6.85 2.52
CA ALA A 118 0.14 5.54 2.33
C ALA A 118 1.26 4.48 2.20
N CYS A 119 1.29 3.50 3.10
CA CYS A 119 2.27 2.43 3.06
C CYS A 119 1.58 1.12 2.67
N LEU A 120 1.88 0.60 1.49
CA LEU A 120 1.35 -0.67 0.99
C LEU A 120 2.41 -1.77 1.14
N VAL A 121 2.11 -2.82 1.89
CA VAL A 121 3.00 -3.97 2.07
C VAL A 121 2.38 -5.18 1.38
N LEU A 122 3.08 -5.78 0.42
CA LEU A 122 2.64 -6.97 -0.30
C LEU A 122 3.30 -8.21 0.30
N THR A 123 2.49 -9.18 0.73
CA THR A 123 2.96 -10.41 1.42
C THR A 123 2.24 -11.65 0.89
N ARG A 124 2.87 -12.84 1.00
CA ARG A 124 2.21 -14.11 0.61
C ARG A 124 1.21 -14.62 1.64
N TYR A 125 1.37 -14.21 2.89
CA TYR A 125 0.51 -14.59 3.98
C TYR A 125 0.42 -13.44 4.96
N GLU A 126 -0.62 -13.45 5.77
CA GLU A 126 -0.85 -12.42 6.76
C GLU A 126 0.28 -12.39 7.81
N MET A 127 0.95 -11.24 7.95
CA MET A 127 2.05 -11.07 8.91
C MET A 127 2.19 -9.65 9.48
N VAL A 128 1.53 -8.65 8.90
CA VAL A 128 1.61 -7.25 9.34
C VAL A 128 0.48 -6.94 10.33
N SER A 129 0.72 -7.11 11.63
CA SER A 129 -0.32 -6.93 12.65
C SER A 129 -0.88 -5.50 12.71
N SER A 130 -0.01 -4.51 12.50
CA SER A 130 -0.32 -3.07 12.55
C SER A 130 -1.06 -2.52 11.32
N ALA A 131 -1.33 -3.35 10.29
CA ALA A 131 -2.02 -2.88 9.10
C ALA A 131 -3.47 -2.45 9.40
N GLN A 132 -3.82 -1.21 9.10
CA GLN A 132 -5.17 -0.68 9.31
C GLN A 132 -6.16 -1.21 8.28
N LEU A 133 -5.67 -1.66 7.13
CA LEU A 133 -6.45 -2.32 6.10
C LEU A 133 -5.73 -3.60 5.68
N LYS A 134 -6.44 -4.72 5.63
CA LYS A 134 -5.95 -5.98 5.07
C LYS A 134 -6.80 -6.38 3.89
N LEU A 135 -6.14 -6.57 2.76
CA LEU A 135 -6.72 -6.94 1.48
C LEU A 135 -6.19 -8.32 1.11
N VAL A 136 -7.00 -9.11 0.40
CA VAL A 136 -6.59 -10.38 -0.19
C VAL A 136 -6.76 -10.29 -1.69
N LEU A 137 -5.72 -10.66 -2.41
CA LEU A 137 -5.73 -10.80 -3.86
C LEU A 137 -6.06 -12.27 -4.18
N GLU A 138 -7.30 -12.52 -4.60
CA GLU A 138 -7.82 -13.88 -4.78
C GLU A 138 -7.58 -14.45 -6.19
N ASN A 139 -6.97 -13.66 -7.07
CA ASN A 139 -6.78 -14.04 -8.46
C ASN A 139 -5.92 -15.30 -8.63
N SER A 140 -6.27 -16.09 -9.63
CA SER A 140 -5.40 -17.10 -10.22
C SER A 140 -5.16 -16.72 -11.66
N TRP A 141 -3.99 -16.16 -11.97
CA TRP A 141 -3.60 -15.95 -13.36
C TRP A 141 -2.78 -17.15 -13.81
N ASN A 142 -3.21 -17.73 -14.93
CA ASN A 142 -2.41 -18.63 -15.75
C ASN A 142 -1.86 -17.84 -16.96
N LEU A 143 -0.94 -18.45 -17.71
CA LEU A 143 -0.27 -17.79 -18.84
C LEU A 143 -1.28 -17.27 -19.89
N GLU A 144 -2.32 -18.06 -20.18
CA GLU A 144 -3.42 -17.71 -21.12
C GLU A 144 -4.25 -16.51 -20.67
N THR A 145 -4.34 -16.26 -19.35
CA THR A 145 -5.04 -15.09 -18.80
C THR A 145 -4.17 -13.83 -18.86
N LEU A 146 -2.84 -13.99 -18.85
CA LEU A 146 -1.87 -12.89 -18.88
C LEU A 146 -1.76 -12.23 -20.27
N GLU A 147 -1.97 -13.00 -21.33
CA GLU A 147 -1.91 -12.53 -22.72
C GLU A 147 -3.08 -11.61 -23.12
N LYS A 148 -4.15 -11.57 -22.30
CA LYS A 148 -5.29 -10.69 -22.54
C LYS A 148 -4.99 -9.27 -22.05
N GLN A 149 -5.15 -8.27 -22.92
CA GLN A 149 -4.89 -6.84 -22.64
C GLN A 149 -5.65 -6.26 -21.44
N GLU A 150 -6.64 -6.97 -20.89
CA GLU A 150 -7.50 -6.54 -19.79
C GLU A 150 -7.31 -7.37 -18.51
N ALA A 151 -6.21 -8.12 -18.37
CA ALA A 151 -5.94 -8.95 -17.19
C ALA A 151 -6.13 -8.17 -15.87
N ILE A 152 -5.72 -6.89 -15.84
CA ILE A 152 -5.84 -5.98 -14.68
C ILE A 152 -7.30 -5.74 -14.27
N SER A 153 -8.24 -5.65 -15.22
CA SER A 153 -9.68 -5.44 -14.96
C SER A 153 -10.32 -6.61 -14.21
N GLN A 154 -9.62 -7.75 -14.13
CA GLN A 154 -10.08 -8.96 -13.45
C GLN A 154 -9.47 -9.10 -12.05
N LEU A 155 -8.69 -8.12 -11.54
CA LEU A 155 -8.13 -8.15 -10.19
C LEU A 155 -9.25 -8.14 -9.14
N ARG A 156 -9.52 -9.30 -8.55
CA ARG A 156 -10.43 -9.49 -7.44
C ARG A 156 -9.68 -9.26 -6.13
N ILE A 157 -9.87 -8.07 -5.58
CA ILE A 157 -9.35 -7.66 -4.28
C ILE A 157 -10.50 -7.69 -3.27
N VAL A 158 -10.34 -8.49 -2.22
CA VAL A 158 -11.34 -8.63 -1.15
C VAL A 158 -10.81 -8.00 0.13
N VAL A 159 -11.65 -7.26 0.84
CA VAL A 159 -11.29 -6.72 2.17
C VAL A 159 -11.41 -7.84 3.20
N LYS A 160 -10.29 -8.22 3.80
CA LYS A 160 -10.24 -9.20 4.90
C LYS A 160 -10.46 -8.55 6.27
N ARG A 161 -9.88 -7.36 6.48
CA ARG A 161 -10.01 -6.59 7.73
C ARG A 161 -9.90 -5.10 7.46
N SER A 162 -10.72 -4.29 8.11
CA SER A 162 -10.57 -2.83 8.12
C SER A 162 -10.71 -2.29 9.54
N HIS A 163 -9.69 -1.57 10.00
CA HIS A 163 -9.68 -0.78 11.23
C HIS A 163 -9.63 0.74 10.92
N LEU A 164 -9.91 1.13 9.67
CA LEU A 164 -10.03 2.52 9.30
C LEU A 164 -11.23 3.12 10.04
N LYS A 165 -11.00 4.19 10.80
CA LYS A 165 -12.11 4.97 11.37
C LYS A 165 -12.89 5.57 10.21
N SER A 166 -14.22 5.43 10.19
CA SER A 166 -15.03 6.16 9.22
C SER A 166 -14.82 7.65 9.46
N VAL A 167 -14.34 8.36 8.45
CA VAL A 167 -14.38 9.82 8.46
C VAL A 167 -15.81 10.18 8.10
N VAL A 168 -16.72 10.12 9.08
CA VAL A 168 -17.97 10.88 9.00
C VAL A 168 -17.56 12.31 9.37
N PRO A 169 -17.63 13.29 8.45
CA PRO A 169 -17.48 14.68 8.84
C PRO A 169 -18.56 14.96 9.90
N PRO A 170 -18.28 15.68 11.00
CA PRO A 170 -19.36 16.12 11.88
C PRO A 170 -20.35 16.88 11.00
N SER A 171 -21.53 16.29 10.81
CA SER A 171 -22.66 16.98 10.21
C SER A 171 -22.80 18.30 10.96
N VAL A 172 -22.87 19.38 10.19
CA VAL A 172 -23.16 20.72 10.67
C VAL A 172 -24.48 20.68 11.45
N ALA A 173 -24.40 20.41 12.76
CA ALA A 173 -25.46 20.73 13.71
C ALA A 173 -25.38 22.24 13.91
N ALA A 174 -25.85 22.98 12.90
CA ALA A 174 -26.11 24.39 13.02
C ALA A 174 -27.15 24.58 14.12
N ALA A 175 -26.67 25.03 15.27
CA ALA A 175 -27.21 26.16 16.00
C ALA A 175 -28.73 26.39 15.87
N THR A 176 -29.51 25.73 16.71
CA THR A 176 -30.71 26.35 17.24
C THR A 176 -30.33 27.10 18.50
N TYR A 177 -29.95 28.36 18.32
CA TYR A 177 -29.91 29.35 19.40
C TYR A 177 -31.30 29.44 20.03
N GLY A 178 -31.31 29.48 21.36
CA GLY A 178 -32.50 29.78 22.14
C GLY A 178 -33.06 31.17 21.84
N GLY A 179 -34.38 31.25 21.81
CA GLY A 179 -35.12 32.49 21.97
C GLY A 179 -36.06 32.31 23.16
N ALA A 180 -35.63 32.76 24.33
CA ALA A 180 -36.51 32.95 25.47
C ALA A 180 -37.17 34.34 25.38
N SER A 181 -38.45 34.37 25.73
CA SER A 181 -39.21 35.44 26.42
C SER A 181 -39.10 36.91 25.96
N ASN A 182 -40.25 37.47 25.57
CA ASN A 182 -40.92 38.66 26.14
C ASN A 182 -42.19 38.89 25.27
N GLY A 183 -43.40 39.11 25.76
CA GLY A 183 -43.80 39.97 26.86
C GLY A 183 -44.61 41.14 26.29
N GLN A 184 -45.90 40.90 26.00
CA GLN A 184 -47.05 41.84 26.04
C GLN A 184 -48.28 41.17 25.41
#